data_AF-A0A1Y5KC26-F1
#
_entry.id   AF-A0A1Y5KC26-F1
#
_cell.length_a   1.000
_cell.length_b   1.000
_cell.length_c   1.000
_cell.angle_alpha   90.00
_cell.angle_beta   90.00
_cell.angle_gamma   90.00
#
_symmetry.space_group_name_H-M   'P 1'
#
loop_
_entity.id
_entity.type
_entity.pdbx_description
1 polymer ?
#
loop_
_entity_poly.entity_id
_entity_poly.type
_entity_poly.pdbx_seq_one_letter_code
_entity_poly.pdbx_strand_id
1 'polypeptide(L)' 'MEVGVLTIGVSGYLCLLCAACGLFLLTIDVAMADRGSKDYRTAKAFGWIHLVLAAACLLLLWLL' A
#
# COMPACT_ATOMS: atom_id res chain seq x y z
N MET A 1 12.64 -26.51 0.50
CA MET A 1 12.78 -25.36 -0.42
C MET A 1 11.44 -24.79 -0.89
N GLU A 2 10.35 -25.56 -0.89
CA GLU A 2 9.03 -25.12 -1.40
C GLU A 2 8.36 -24.01 -0.57
N VAL A 3 8.55 -24.02 0.76
CA VAL A 3 7.94 -23.03 1.67
C VAL A 3 8.44 -21.61 1.39
N GLY A 4 9.70 -21.45 0.98
CA GLY A 4 10.27 -20.13 0.66
C GLY A 4 9.62 -19.49 -0.56
N VAL A 5 9.40 -20.27 -1.63
CA VAL A 5 8.77 -19.78 -2.87
C VAL A 5 7.32 -19.35 -2.64
N LEU A 6 6.56 -20.13 -1.85
CA LEU A 6 5.17 -19.78 -1.51
C LEU A 6 5.11 -18.48 -0.70
N THR A 7 6.04 -18.31 0.25
CA THR A 7 6.08 -17.15 1.14
C THR A 7 6.47 -15.88 0.39
N ILE A 8 7.47 -15.97 -0.50
CA ILE A 8 7.89 -14.87 -1.39
C ILE A 8 6.74 -14.50 -2.34
N GLY A 9 6.07 -15.49 -2.93
CA GLY A 9 4.92 -15.28 -3.80
C GLY A 9 3.79 -14.53 -3.09
N VAL A 10 3.32 -15.04 -1.95
CA VAL A 10 2.24 -14.41 -1.17
C VAL A 10 2.62 -13.00 -0.71
N SER A 11 3.85 -12.82 -0.24
CA SER A 11 4.34 -11.50 0.22
C SER A 11 4.44 -10.50 -0.94
N GLY A 12 4.86 -10.95 -2.13
CA GLY A 12 4.91 -10.14 -3.33
C GLY A 12 3.51 -9.70 -3.80
N TYR A 13 2.56 -10.63 -3.83
CA TYR A 13 1.16 -10.31 -4.16
C TYR A 13 0.55 -9.31 -3.16
N LEU A 14 0.78 -9.52 -1.86
CA LEU A 14 0.30 -8.63 -0.81
C LEU A 14 0.90 -7.23 -0.95
N CYS A 15 2.18 -7.14 -1.30
CA CYS A 15 2.86 -5.89 -1.55
C CYS A 15 2.27 -5.11 -2.74
N LEU A 16 2.01 -5.79 -3.86
CA LEU A 16 1.39 -5.17 -5.04
C LEU A 16 -0.02 -4.64 -4.73
N LEU A 17 -0.82 -5.42 -4.00
CA LEU A 17 -2.14 -5.00 -3.54
C LEU A 17 -2.06 -3.76 -2.63
N CYS A 18 -1.13 -3.74 -1.67
CA CYS A 18 -0.94 -2.59 -0.79
C CYS A 18 -0.52 -1.34 -1.57
N ALA A 19 0.41 -1.48 -2.52
CA ALA A 19 0.85 -0.38 -3.37
C ALA A 19 -0.31 0.16 -4.23
N ALA A 20 -1.09 -0.73 -4.86
CA ALA A 20 -2.25 -0.34 -5.67
C ALA A 20 -3.32 0.39 -4.84
N CYS A 21 -3.65 -0.12 -3.65
CA CYS A 21 -4.61 0.53 -2.75
C CYS A 21 -4.09 1.89 -2.23
N GLY A 22 -2.81 1.99 -1.87
CA GLY A 22 -2.18 3.24 -1.43
C GLY A 22 -2.19 4.32 -2.52
N LEU A 23 -1.81 3.94 -3.75
CA LEU A 23 -1.90 4.82 -4.93
C LEU A 23 -3.34 5.22 -5.23
N PHE A 24 -4.29 4.29 -5.17
CA PHE A 24 -5.71 4.58 -5.41
C PHE A 24 -6.24 5.61 -4.41
N LEU A 25 -5.97 5.44 -3.12
CA LEU A 25 -6.38 6.39 -2.08
C LEU A 25 -5.70 7.76 -2.23
N LEU A 26 -4.44 7.82 -2.68
CA LEU A 26 -3.78 9.09 -3.00
C LEU A 26 -4.33 9.75 -4.27
N THR A 27 -4.74 8.98 -5.28
CA THR A 27 -5.41 9.56 -6.46
C THR A 27 -6.78 10.12 -6.10
N ILE A 28 -7.52 9.46 -5.20
CA ILE A 28 -8.75 10.01 -4.62
C ILE A 28 -8.45 11.25 -3.78
N ASP A 29 -7.35 11.27 -3.01
CA ASP A 29 -6.89 12.45 -2.25
C ASP A 29 -6.72 13.65 -3.18
N VAL A 30 -6.02 13.50 -4.31
CA VAL A 30 -5.84 14.56 -5.31
C VAL A 30 -7.17 15.00 -5.93
N ALA A 31 -8.07 14.07 -6.24
CA ALA A 31 -9.37 14.37 -6.83
C ALA A 31 -10.36 15.04 -5.85
N MET A 32 -10.25 14.73 -4.54
CA MET A 32 -11.12 15.22 -3.47
C MET A 32 -10.53 16.44 -2.73
N ALA A 33 -9.24 16.76 -2.93
CA ALA A 33 -8.57 17.91 -2.32
C ALA A 33 -9.31 19.24 -2.62
N ASP A 34 -9.96 19.33 -3.78
CA ASP A 34 -10.78 20.49 -4.19
C ASP A 34 -12.06 20.65 -3.35
N ARG A 35 -12.54 19.59 -2.66
CA ARG A 35 -13.82 19.58 -1.95
C ARG A 35 -13.73 19.75 -0.43
N GLY A 36 -12.54 19.78 0.15
CA GLY A 36 -12.30 20.19 1.55
C GLY A 36 -13.09 19.45 2.64
N SER A 37 -13.57 18.22 2.40
CA SER A 37 -14.39 17.48 3.35
C SER A 37 -13.54 16.80 4.44
N LYS A 38 -14.15 16.40 5.57
CA LYS A 38 -13.45 15.69 6.66
C LYS A 38 -12.91 14.32 6.21
N ASP A 39 -13.54 13.72 5.19
CA ASP A 39 -13.15 12.43 4.58
C ASP A 39 -11.83 12.50 3.79
N TYR A 40 -11.39 13.71 3.42
CA TYR A 40 -10.08 13.96 2.81
C TYR A 40 -8.93 13.54 3.74
N ARG A 41 -9.03 13.89 5.03
CA ARG A 41 -7.93 13.68 5.98
C ARG A 41 -7.71 12.19 6.29
N THR A 42 -8.80 11.42 6.30
CA THR A 42 -8.79 9.96 6.49
C THR A 42 -8.31 9.23 5.25
N ALA A 43 -8.77 9.60 4.05
CA ALA A 43 -8.31 9.01 2.80
C ALA A 43 -6.79 9.19 2.61
N LYS A 44 -6.28 10.40 2.88
CA LYS A 44 -4.84 10.68 2.86
C LYS A 44 -4.08 9.80 3.83
N ALA A 45 -4.47 9.79 5.11
CA ALA A 45 -3.80 9.01 6.14
C ALA A 45 -3.76 7.51 5.80
N PHE A 46 -4.89 6.95 5.32
CA PHE A 46 -4.97 5.55 4.91
C PHE A 46 -4.11 5.22 3.68
N GLY A 47 -4.02 6.14 2.71
CA GLY A 47 -3.16 5.99 1.54
C GLY A 47 -1.68 5.93 1.93
N TRP A 48 -1.24 6.82 2.82
CA TRP A 48 0.13 6.80 3.36
C TRP A 48 0.43 5.53 4.16
N ILE A 49 -0.50 5.05 4.98
CA ILE A 49 -0.34 3.79 5.73
C ILE A 49 -0.13 2.61 4.78
N HIS A 50 -0.91 2.51 3.69
CA HIS A 50 -0.77 1.43 2.71
C HIS A 50 0.55 1.50 1.94
N LEU A 51 1.04 2.70 1.63
CA LEU A 51 2.34 2.90 0.99
C LEU A 51 3.51 2.51 1.91
N VAL A 52 3.43 2.86 3.20
CA VAL A 52 4.42 2.43 4.20
C VAL A 52 4.39 0.91 4.37
N LEU A 53 3.21 0.30 4.40
CA LEU A 53 3.06 -1.15 4.49
C LEU A 53 3.65 -1.85 3.25
N ALA A 54 3.43 -1.32 2.04
CA ALA A 54 4.05 -1.83 0.82
C ALA A 54 5.59 -1.72 0.87
N ALA A 55 6.13 -0.59 1.33
CA ALA A 55 7.57 -0.42 1.50
C ALA A 55 8.16 -1.41 2.51
N ALA A 56 7.47 -1.66 3.63
CA ALA A 56 7.88 -2.65 4.62
C ALA A 56 7.87 -4.08 4.06
N CYS A 57 6.87 -4.45 3.25
CA CYS A 57 6.82 -5.74 2.56
C CYS A 57 7.98 -5.90 1.55
N LEU A 58 8.33 -4.86 0.79
CA LEU A 58 9.50 -4.88 -0.09
C LEU A 58 10.81 -5.07 0.68
N LEU A 59 10.94 -4.41 1.84
CA LEU A 59 12.13 -4.51 2.68
C LEU A 59 12.27 -5.92 3.28
N LEU A 60 11.16 -6.53 3.69
CA LEU A 60 11.09 -7.93 4.13
C LEU A 60 11.45 -8.90 3.00
N LEU A 61 10.93 -8.69 1.79
CA LEU A 61 11.25 -9.47 0.60
C LEU A 61 12.74 -9.34 0.20
N TRP A 62 13.35 -8.17 0.41
CA TRP A 62 14.77 -7.94 0.14
C TRP A 62 15.70 -8.63 1.15
N LEU A 63 15.25 -8.79 2.40
CA LEU A 63 16.02 -9.42 3.48
C LEU A 63 15.93 -10.96 3.49
N LEU A 64 15.01 -11.54 2.71
CA LEU A 64 14.77 -12.98 2.55
C LEU A 64 15.64 -13.58 1.44
#